data_AF-A0A4Q4LXX3-F1
#
_entry.id   AF-A0A4Q4LXX3-F1
#
_cell.length_a   1.000
_cell.length_b   1.000
_cell.length_c   1.000
_cell.angle_alpha   90.00
_cell.angle_beta   90.00
_cell.angle_gamma   90.00
#
_symmetry.space_group_name_H-M   'P 1'
#
loop_
_entity.id
_entity.type
_entity.pdbx_description
1 polymer ?
#
loop_
_entity_poly.entity_id
_entity_poly.type
_entity_poly.pdbx_seq_one_letter_code
_entity_poly.pdbx_strand_id
1 'polypeptide(L)'
;MFLYFKKSTEFIKPLADVAEKLNITWDPNAYGKGPLKIGISDFQYPDVVDYYKAFAGAGLHAPNSGDTGEAYGTAWYPNTINLLTGERSHARNSYYDAVLARSNL
;
A
#
# COMPACT_ATOMS: atom_id res chain seq x y z
N MET A 1 -17.75 2.16 -5.30
CA MET A 1 -16.74 1.23 -4.74
C MET A 1 -15.66 1.93 -3.91
N PHE A 2 -15.08 3.04 -4.40
CA PHE A 2 -13.97 3.77 -3.75
C PHE A 2 -14.14 4.04 -2.24
N LEU A 3 -15.32 4.49 -1.79
CA LEU A 3 -15.60 4.70 -0.37
C LEU A 3 -15.42 3.43 0.48
N TYR A 4 -15.78 2.26 -0.05
CA TYR A 4 -15.63 0.98 0.64
C TYR A 4 -14.18 0.52 0.71
N PHE A 5 -13.36 0.78 -0.33
CA PHE A 5 -11.92 0.52 -0.31
C PHE A 5 -11.20 1.35 0.77
N LYS A 6 -11.56 2.63 0.90
CA LYS A 6 -11.07 3.49 1.98
C LYS A 6 -11.53 2.99 3.34
N LYS A 7 -12.78 2.56 3.47
CA LYS A 7 -13.32 2.02 4.73
C LYS A 7 -12.61 0.73 5.16
N SER A 8 -12.14 -0.09 4.23
CA SER A 8 -11.54 -1.40 4.54
C SER A 8 -10.08 -1.32 4.96
N THR A 9 -9.33 -0.33 4.51
CA THR A 9 -7.86 -0.30 4.62
C THR A 9 -7.33 0.83 5.52
N GLU A 10 -6.22 0.55 6.18
CA GLU A 10 -5.34 1.53 6.83
C GLU A 10 -3.95 1.41 6.21
N PHE A 11 -3.45 2.48 5.59
CA PHE A 11 -2.12 2.49 4.98
C PHE A 11 -1.06 2.86 6.01
N ILE A 12 -0.11 1.94 6.21
CA ILE A 12 1.10 2.16 6.98
C ILE A 12 2.17 2.59 5.98
N LYS A 13 2.65 3.82 6.16
CA LYS A 13 3.70 4.42 5.34
C LYS A 13 5.04 3.69 5.54
N PRO A 14 5.83 3.52 4.47
CA PRO A 14 7.20 3.00 4.58
C PRO A 14 8.09 3.92 5.41
N LEU A 15 9.25 3.41 5.80
CA LEU A 15 10.32 4.22 6.40
C LEU A 15 10.73 5.35 5.44
N ALA A 16 10.94 6.54 6.01
CA ALA A 16 11.15 7.76 5.24
C ALA A 16 12.41 7.71 4.37
N ASP A 17 13.49 7.13 4.88
CA ASP A 17 14.76 6.94 4.17
C ASP A 17 14.62 5.97 2.98
N VAL A 18 13.85 4.90 3.14
CA VAL A 18 13.54 3.96 2.04
C VAL A 18 12.68 4.63 0.99
N ALA A 19 11.65 5.36 1.40
CA ALA A 19 10.74 6.06 0.50
C ALA A 19 11.49 7.10 -0.34
N GLU A 20 12.38 7.87 0.30
CA GLU A 20 13.23 8.85 -0.39
C GLU A 20 14.22 8.17 -1.34
N LYS A 21 14.94 7.14 -0.87
CA LYS A 21 15.95 6.43 -1.68
C LYS A 21 15.37 5.80 -2.95
N LEU A 22 14.14 5.30 -2.88
CA LEU A 22 13.49 4.57 -3.98
C LEU A 22 12.43 5.40 -4.72
N ASN A 23 12.24 6.67 -4.34
CA ASN A 23 11.17 7.53 -4.84
C ASN A 23 9.78 6.84 -4.75
N ILE A 24 9.48 6.26 -3.59
CA ILE A 24 8.16 5.66 -3.33
C ILE A 24 7.13 6.77 -3.16
N THR A 25 6.09 6.73 -3.97
CA THR A 25 4.97 7.68 -3.95
C THR A 25 3.68 6.99 -3.55
N TRP A 26 2.79 7.73 -2.89
CA TRP A 26 1.43 7.31 -2.59
C TRP A 26 0.53 8.53 -2.43
N ASP A 27 -0.79 8.32 -2.47
CA ASP A 27 -1.78 9.36 -2.16
C ASP A 27 -2.53 8.98 -0.87
N PRO A 28 -2.39 9.75 0.22
CA PRO A 28 -3.13 9.52 1.46
C PRO A 28 -4.66 9.47 1.27
N ASN A 29 -5.20 10.12 0.23
CA ASN A 29 -6.63 10.12 -0.07
C ASN A 29 -7.15 8.77 -0.58
N ALA A 30 -6.27 7.88 -1.03
CA ALA A 30 -6.65 6.54 -1.51
C ALA A 30 -7.05 5.60 -0.37
N TYR A 31 -6.66 5.89 0.87
CA TYR A 31 -6.82 5.00 2.03
C TYR A 31 -7.67 5.63 3.14
N GLY A 32 -8.09 4.82 4.09
CA GLY A 32 -8.82 5.28 5.27
C GLY A 32 -8.21 4.78 6.57
N LYS A 33 -9.06 4.50 7.55
CA LYS A 33 -8.71 3.99 8.88
C LYS A 33 -9.41 2.66 9.14
N GLY A 34 -9.39 1.79 8.13
CA GLY A 34 -10.01 0.48 8.18
C GLY A 34 -9.19 -0.54 8.98
N PRO A 35 -9.75 -1.71 9.28
CA PRO A 35 -9.07 -2.71 10.09
C PRO A 35 -7.92 -3.43 9.37
N LEU A 36 -7.93 -3.50 8.04
CA LEU A 36 -6.90 -4.17 7.26
C LEU A 36 -5.70 -3.24 7.05
N LYS A 37 -4.58 -3.52 7.73
CA LYS A 37 -3.34 -2.78 7.54
C LYS A 37 -2.65 -3.19 6.25
N ILE A 38 -2.22 -2.22 5.46
CA ILE A 38 -1.48 -2.44 4.22
C ILE A 38 -0.28 -1.49 4.18
N GLY A 39 0.73 -1.79 3.38
CA GLY A 39 1.88 -0.89 3.23
C GLY A 39 2.80 -1.30 2.11
N ILE A 40 3.62 -0.37 1.64
CA ILE A 40 4.68 -0.64 0.67
C ILE A 40 5.92 -1.07 1.47
N SER A 41 6.46 -2.25 1.16
CA SER A 41 7.57 -2.85 1.89
C SER A 41 8.78 -1.92 1.98
N ASP A 42 9.38 -1.85 3.17
CA ASP A 42 10.64 -1.14 3.46
C ASP A 42 11.86 -1.79 2.76
N PHE A 43 11.67 -2.95 2.17
CA PHE A 43 12.64 -3.61 1.32
C PHE A 43 12.12 -3.69 -0.10
N GLN A 44 12.96 -3.29 -1.07
CA GLN A 44 12.80 -3.56 -2.48
C GLN A 44 14.11 -4.10 -3.03
N TYR A 45 14.02 -4.96 -4.05
CA TYR A 45 15.22 -5.35 -4.79
C TYR A 45 15.78 -4.14 -5.57
N PRO A 46 17.11 -3.95 -5.61
CA PRO A 46 17.71 -2.74 -6.20
C PRO A 46 17.39 -2.51 -7.68
N ASP A 47 17.14 -3.59 -8.42
CA ASP A 47 16.78 -3.59 -9.85
C ASP A 47 15.43 -2.91 -10.13
N VAL A 48 14.56 -2.75 -9.11
CA VAL A 48 13.31 -1.98 -9.24
C VAL A 48 13.55 -0.58 -9.82
N VAL A 49 14.65 0.06 -9.44
CA VAL A 49 14.99 1.41 -9.90
C VAL A 49 15.26 1.42 -11.41
N ASP A 50 15.87 0.36 -11.94
CA ASP A 50 16.18 0.26 -13.36
C ASP A 50 14.92 -0.05 -14.18
N TYR A 51 13.98 -0.82 -13.64
CA TYR A 51 12.66 -1.00 -14.26
C TYR A 51 11.90 0.33 -14.39
N TYR A 52 11.82 1.12 -13.31
CA TYR A 52 11.17 2.44 -13.36
C TYR A 52 11.85 3.38 -14.36
N LYS A 53 13.19 3.42 -14.41
CA LYS A 53 13.93 4.19 -15.41
C LYS A 53 13.63 3.74 -16.84
N ALA A 54 13.58 2.43 -17.09
CA ALA A 54 13.30 1.90 -18.41
C ALA A 54 11.88 2.30 -18.88
N PHE A 55 10.88 2.19 -18.01
CA PHE A 55 9.52 2.62 -18.33
C PHE A 55 9.41 4.13 -18.55
N ALA A 56 10.06 4.93 -17.72
CA ALA A 56 10.13 6.38 -17.92
C ALA A 56 10.81 6.74 -19.26
N GLY A 57 11.91 6.05 -19.61
CA GLY A 57 12.61 6.22 -20.89
C GLY A 57 11.77 5.83 -22.11
N ALA A 58 10.83 4.89 -21.94
CA ALA A 58 9.84 4.54 -22.95
C ALA A 58 8.63 5.50 -22.97
N GLY A 59 8.60 6.54 -22.12
CA GLY A 59 7.55 7.54 -22.08
C GLY A 59 6.26 7.09 -21.39
N LEU A 60 6.31 6.06 -20.55
CA LEU A 60 5.13 5.62 -19.79
C LEU A 60 4.76 6.67 -18.73
N HIS A 61 3.45 6.82 -18.52
CA HIS A 61 2.91 7.61 -17.42
C HIS A 61 3.31 7.03 -16.06
N ALA A 62 3.55 7.90 -15.08
CA ALA A 62 3.85 7.51 -13.70
C ALA A 62 2.94 8.34 -12.77
N PRO A 63 1.77 7.82 -12.37
CA PRO A 63 0.87 8.53 -11.48
C PRO A 63 1.49 8.62 -10.08
N ASN A 64 1.12 9.65 -9.31
CA ASN A 64 1.54 9.74 -7.90
C ASN A 64 1.02 8.54 -7.08
N SER A 65 -0.15 8.00 -7.44
CA SER A 65 -0.74 6.80 -6.85
C SER A 65 -1.65 6.09 -7.85
N GLY A 66 -1.52 4.76 -7.97
CA GLY A 66 -2.47 3.96 -8.74
C GLY A 66 -3.80 3.69 -7.99
N ASP A 67 -3.83 3.91 -6.67
CA ASP A 67 -4.96 3.53 -5.82
C ASP A 67 -6.11 4.56 -5.79
N THR A 68 -5.95 5.68 -6.50
CA THR A 68 -7.00 6.70 -6.69
C THR A 68 -7.87 6.45 -7.92
N GLY A 69 -7.60 5.38 -8.67
CA GLY A 69 -8.26 5.06 -9.94
C GLY A 69 -7.44 5.44 -11.17
N GLU A 70 -6.29 6.08 -11.00
CA GLU A 70 -5.32 6.39 -12.07
C GLU A 70 -4.32 5.23 -12.28
N ALA A 71 -4.82 4.00 -12.42
CA ALA A 71 -4.01 2.78 -12.42
C ALA A 71 -3.47 2.40 -13.83
N TYR A 72 -2.72 3.30 -14.49
CA TYR A 72 -2.05 3.02 -15.75
C TYR A 72 -0.59 3.51 -15.72
N GLY A 73 0.29 2.83 -16.46
CA GLY A 73 1.73 3.12 -16.41
C GLY A 73 2.41 2.51 -15.17
N THR A 74 3.35 3.22 -14.55
CA THR A 74 4.15 2.71 -13.42
C THR A 74 3.78 3.37 -12.09
N ALA A 75 3.32 2.58 -11.13
CA ALA A 75 2.93 3.05 -9.80
C ALA A 75 3.40 2.09 -8.71
N TRP A 76 3.61 2.61 -7.50
CA TRP A 76 3.84 1.80 -6.32
C TRP A 76 2.51 1.29 -5.76
N TYR A 77 2.48 0.03 -5.32
CA TYR A 77 1.29 -0.59 -4.74
C TYR A 77 1.59 -1.18 -3.35
N PRO A 78 0.70 -0.95 -2.37
CA PRO A 78 0.82 -1.57 -1.07
C PRO A 78 0.51 -3.06 -1.13
N ASN A 79 1.15 -3.81 -0.23
CA ASN A 79 0.87 -5.22 0.03
C ASN A 79 0.05 -5.37 1.32
N THR A 80 -0.57 -6.53 1.51
CA THR A 80 -1.27 -6.91 2.73
C THR A 80 -0.29 -7.31 3.85
N ILE A 81 0.50 -6.33 4.27
CA ILE A 81 1.50 -6.42 5.33
C ILE A 81 1.27 -5.29 6.35
N ASN A 82 1.42 -5.61 7.63
CA ASN A 82 1.51 -4.62 8.68
C ASN A 82 2.98 -4.20 8.85
N LEU A 83 3.38 -3.07 8.27
CA LEU A 83 4.78 -2.62 8.36
C LEU A 83 5.24 -2.33 9.81
N LEU A 84 4.31 -2.18 10.76
CA LEU A 84 4.68 -2.02 12.18
C LEU A 84 5.20 -3.32 12.80
N THR A 85 4.80 -4.49 12.27
CA THR A 85 5.20 -5.81 12.82
C THR A 85 5.92 -6.70 11.80
N GLY A 86 5.86 -6.37 10.51
CA GLY A 86 6.37 -7.20 9.41
C GLY A 86 5.48 -8.41 9.08
N GLU A 87 4.32 -8.54 9.72
CA GLU A 87 3.44 -9.70 9.55
C GLU A 87 2.40 -9.47 8.45
N ARG A 88 1.88 -10.57 7.89
CA ARG A 88 0.75 -10.52 6.96
C ARG A 88 -0.50 -9.96 7.63
N SER A 89 -1.17 -9.03 6.95
CA SER A 89 -2.54 -8.62 7.28
C SER A 89 -3.54 -9.46 6.49
N HIS A 90 -4.55 -10.02 7.14
CA HIS A 90 -5.56 -10.86 6.48
C HIS A 90 -6.92 -10.77 7.18
N ALA A 91 -7.97 -11.32 6.56
CA ALA A 91 -9.34 -11.16 7.06
C ALA A 91 -9.51 -11.56 8.54
N ARG A 92 -8.92 -12.68 8.98
CA ARG A 92 -8.98 -13.10 10.38
C ARG A 92 -8.37 -12.09 11.37
N ASN A 93 -7.10 -11.69 11.21
CA ASN A 93 -6.49 -10.78 12.19
C ASN A 93 -7.09 -9.37 12.14
N SER A 94 -7.60 -8.96 10.99
CA SER A 94 -8.14 -7.62 10.79
C SER A 94 -9.61 -7.53 11.21
N TYR A 95 -10.45 -8.49 10.84
CA TYR A 95 -11.91 -8.41 11.02
C TYR A 95 -12.49 -9.35 12.06
N TYR A 96 -11.80 -10.44 12.42
CA TYR A 96 -12.28 -11.41 13.39
C TYR A 96 -11.62 -11.22 14.76
N ASP A 97 -10.29 -11.31 14.83
CA ASP A 97 -9.55 -11.23 16.09
C ASP A 97 -9.79 -9.87 16.79
N ALA A 98 -9.88 -8.78 16.03
CA ALA A 98 -10.16 -7.44 16.53
C ALA A 98 -11.55 -7.28 17.20
N VAL A 99 -12.48 -8.20 16.96
CA VAL A 99 -13.85 -8.14 17.48
C VAL A 99 -14.28 -9.44 18.17
N LEU A 100 -13.35 -10.36 18.42
CA LEU A 100 -13.58 -11.72 18.93
C LEU A 100 -14.38 -11.75 20.24
N ALA A 101 -14.29 -10.69 21.05
CA ALA A 101 -15.00 -10.58 22.32
C ALA A 101 -16.50 -10.30 22.18
N ARG A 102 -17.03 -10.06 20.97
CA ARG A 102 -18.47 -9.86 20.75
C ARG A 102 -19.21 -11.18 20.98
N SER A 103 -20.20 -11.17 21.87
CA SER A 103 -20.98 -12.36 22.23
C SER A 103 -21.88 -12.89 21.10
N ASN A 104 -22.08 -12.10 20.04
CA ASN A 104 -22.90 -12.42 18.88
C ASN A 104 -22.10 -12.50 17.57
N LEU A 105 -20.80 -12.80 17.66
CA LEU A 105 -19.91 -12.96 16.50
C LEU A 105 -20.12 -14.29 15.78
#